data_AF-A0A2E6ZCX4-F1
#
_entry.id   AF-A0A2E6ZCX4-F1
#
_cell.length_a   1.000
_cell.length_b   1.000
_cell.length_c   1.000
_cell.angle_alpha   90.00
_cell.angle_beta   90.00
_cell.angle_gamma   90.00
#
_symmetry.space_group_name_H-M   'P 1'
#
loop_
_entity.id
_entity.type
_entity.pdbx_description
1 polymer ?
#
loop_
_entity_poly.entity_id
_entity_poly.type
_entity_poly.pdbx_seq_one_letter_code
_entity_poly.pdbx_strand_id
1 'polypeptide(L)'
;MPWYDHAVDASFDVDCEGQRHTITWSTGELQLIHHPDIRAEKTLVALGGPKPRCLEIFELWELAVSDGGFVEEWAPWHEADHQRRWWLKTALERFRSEGVQDFLYDLPRDRAMKMGEVVTTLPHDFLDRAMATVVDEGHQRGWDFAPAVSRHLSDATKLRARRSFVRALSHQRPAIPNPALLPFVCHVDLSREPTVKGKISGRNSRIEMLLHPRWLSEVWARGVSVHRGCFTISVSEKTDCVTLTQIEWVETRNGFEPHLTQNQL
;
A
#
# COMPACT_ATOMS: atom_id res chain seq x y z
N MET A 1 6.33 12.40 -12.34
CA MET A 1 6.94 11.07 -12.37
C MET A 1 5.95 10.08 -11.77
N PRO A 2 5.73 8.93 -12.43
CA PRO A 2 4.90 7.88 -11.87
C PRO A 2 5.43 7.41 -10.51
N TRP A 3 4.54 6.88 -9.67
CA TRP A 3 4.91 6.51 -8.31
C TRP A 3 5.97 5.41 -8.23
N TYR A 4 6.16 4.64 -9.29
CA TYR A 4 7.07 3.50 -9.33
C TYR A 4 8.53 3.84 -9.64
N ASP A 5 8.89 5.08 -9.99
CA ASP A 5 10.25 5.45 -10.47
C ASP A 5 11.38 5.22 -9.45
N HIS A 6 11.04 5.02 -8.17
CA HIS A 6 11.99 4.64 -7.10
C HIS A 6 11.46 3.52 -6.20
N ALA A 7 10.39 2.85 -6.64
CA ALA A 7 9.86 1.72 -5.91
C ALA A 7 10.79 0.51 -6.08
N VAL A 8 11.10 -0.17 -4.98
CA VAL A 8 11.90 -1.40 -5.03
C VAL A 8 11.13 -2.47 -5.79
N ASP A 9 11.81 -3.19 -6.68
CA ASP A 9 11.23 -4.35 -7.37
C ASP A 9 10.74 -5.41 -6.37
N ALA A 10 9.70 -6.14 -6.76
CA ALA A 10 9.19 -7.27 -6.00
C ALA A 10 9.23 -8.51 -6.88
N SER A 11 9.68 -9.66 -6.36
CA SER A 11 9.74 -10.90 -7.11
C SER A 11 9.32 -12.09 -6.27
N PHE A 12 8.66 -13.06 -6.89
CA PHE A 12 8.38 -14.34 -6.27
C PHE A 12 8.33 -15.45 -7.32
N ASP A 13 8.50 -16.68 -6.84
CA ASP A 13 8.50 -17.85 -7.71
C ASP A 13 7.14 -18.55 -7.70
N VAL A 14 6.79 -19.09 -8.87
CA VAL A 14 5.63 -19.97 -9.05
C VAL A 14 6.06 -21.26 -9.72
N ASP A 15 5.35 -22.34 -9.40
CA ASP A 15 5.46 -23.60 -10.12
C ASP A 15 4.56 -23.54 -11.35
N CYS A 16 5.17 -23.68 -12.53
CA CYS A 16 4.53 -23.65 -13.83
C CYS A 16 4.80 -25.00 -14.50
N GLU A 17 3.85 -25.93 -14.37
CA GLU A 17 3.94 -27.28 -14.95
C GLU A 17 5.20 -28.05 -14.50
N GLY A 18 5.61 -27.91 -13.24
CA GLY A 18 6.80 -28.56 -12.68
C GLY A 18 8.10 -27.79 -12.90
N GLN A 19 8.06 -26.64 -13.58
CA GLN A 19 9.19 -25.72 -13.71
C GLN A 19 8.99 -24.49 -12.84
N ARG A 20 10.04 -24.12 -12.10
CA ARG A 20 10.04 -22.93 -11.25
C ARG A 20 10.28 -21.69 -12.12
N HIS A 21 9.28 -20.81 -12.20
CA HIS A 21 9.35 -19.54 -12.91
C HIS A 21 9.36 -18.38 -11.93
N THR A 22 10.10 -17.32 -12.23
CA THR A 22 10.09 -16.07 -11.45
C THR A 22 9.18 -15.02 -12.10
N ILE A 23 8.33 -14.41 -11.28
CA ILE A 23 7.49 -13.27 -11.64
C ILE A 23 8.03 -12.04 -10.93
N THR A 24 8.24 -10.95 -11.68
CA THR A 24 8.81 -9.71 -11.15
C THR A 24 7.86 -8.56 -11.42
N TRP A 25 7.53 -7.79 -10.40
CA TRP A 25 6.99 -6.45 -10.56
C TRP A 25 8.16 -5.46 -10.57
N SER A 26 8.26 -4.65 -11.62
CA SER A 26 9.28 -3.62 -11.76
C SER A 26 8.73 -2.44 -12.56
N THR A 27 9.11 -1.22 -12.16
CA THR A 27 8.76 0.03 -12.86
C THR A 27 7.28 0.14 -13.26
N GLY A 28 6.37 -0.27 -12.37
CA GLY A 28 4.92 -0.16 -12.61
C GLY A 28 4.28 -1.36 -13.32
N GLU A 29 5.06 -2.30 -13.84
CA GLU A 29 4.57 -3.40 -14.66
C GLU A 29 4.89 -4.77 -14.07
N LEU A 30 4.03 -5.75 -14.36
CA LEU A 30 4.27 -7.15 -14.05
C LEU A 30 4.97 -7.83 -15.23
N GLN A 31 6.18 -8.31 -14.98
CA GLN A 31 7.03 -8.99 -15.96
C GLN A 31 7.02 -10.50 -15.72
N LEU A 32 6.67 -11.25 -16.76
CA LEU A 32 6.74 -12.71 -16.80
C LEU A 32 8.00 -13.13 -17.56
N ILE A 33 9.14 -13.28 -16.88
CA ILE A 33 10.46 -13.51 -17.50
C ILE A 33 10.44 -14.73 -18.45
N HIS A 34 9.71 -15.78 -18.04
CA HIS A 34 9.59 -17.03 -18.81
C HIS A 34 8.47 -17.02 -19.85
N HIS A 35 7.63 -15.98 -19.86
CA HIS A 35 6.50 -15.81 -20.79
C HIS A 35 6.45 -14.35 -21.30
N PRO A 36 7.47 -13.89 -22.07
CA PRO A 36 7.61 -12.49 -22.43
C PRO A 36 6.51 -11.98 -23.37
N ASP A 37 5.90 -12.86 -24.19
CA ASP A 37 4.77 -12.52 -25.04
C ASP A 37 3.44 -12.97 -24.42
N ILE A 38 2.93 -12.15 -23.51
CA ILE A 38 1.66 -12.40 -22.81
C ILE A 38 0.49 -12.53 -23.78
N ARG A 39 0.52 -11.84 -24.93
CA ARG A 39 -0.56 -11.93 -25.93
C ARG A 39 -0.55 -13.27 -26.65
N ALA A 40 0.64 -13.77 -27.01
CA ALA A 40 0.78 -15.11 -27.56
C ALA A 40 0.29 -16.17 -26.58
N GLU A 41 0.65 -16.07 -25.29
CA GLU A 41 0.17 -17.00 -24.25
C GLU A 41 -1.36 -16.96 -24.09
N LYS A 42 -1.95 -15.76 -24.01
CA LYS A 42 -3.42 -15.60 -23.99
C LYS A 42 -4.07 -16.22 -25.22
N THR A 43 -3.42 -16.14 -26.39
CA THR A 43 -3.92 -16.74 -27.64
C THR A 43 -3.85 -18.25 -27.60
N LEU A 44 -2.75 -18.85 -27.12
CA LEU A 44 -2.63 -20.30 -26.98
C LEU A 44 -3.70 -20.87 -26.04
N VAL A 45 -3.95 -20.20 -24.91
CA VAL A 45 -5.03 -20.58 -23.98
C VAL A 45 -6.40 -20.50 -24.66
N ALA A 46 -6.67 -19.43 -25.40
CA ALA A 46 -7.93 -19.27 -26.13
C ALA A 46 -8.15 -20.36 -27.19
N LEU A 47 -7.06 -20.91 -27.75
CA LEU A 47 -7.08 -22.04 -28.69
C LEU A 47 -7.16 -23.41 -28.01
N GLY A 48 -7.33 -23.46 -26.69
CA GLY A 48 -7.48 -24.69 -25.90
C GLY A 48 -6.19 -25.23 -25.30
N GLY A 49 -5.08 -24.47 -25.36
CA GLY A 49 -3.85 -24.79 -24.65
C GLY A 49 -4.00 -24.69 -23.12
N PRO A 50 -3.11 -25.34 -22.35
CA PRO A 50 -3.09 -25.20 -20.90
C PRO A 50 -2.75 -23.76 -20.51
N LYS A 51 -3.32 -23.30 -19.38
CA LYS A 51 -3.05 -21.97 -18.85
C LYS A 51 -1.86 -22.04 -17.89
N PRO A 52 -0.72 -21.40 -18.22
CA PRO A 52 0.43 -21.41 -17.32
C PRO A 52 0.11 -20.61 -16.05
N ARG A 53 0.63 -21.08 -14.90
CA ARG A 53 0.42 -20.42 -13.61
C ARG A 53 0.88 -18.95 -13.61
N CYS A 54 1.92 -18.64 -14.38
CA CYS A 54 2.39 -17.26 -14.56
C CYS A 54 1.31 -16.34 -15.14
N LEU A 55 0.54 -16.84 -16.12
CA LEU A 55 -0.55 -16.08 -16.73
C LEU A 55 -1.73 -15.92 -15.79
N GLU A 56 -2.03 -16.92 -14.95
CA GLU A 56 -3.04 -16.78 -13.88
C GLU A 56 -2.67 -15.67 -12.88
N ILE A 57 -1.41 -15.61 -12.46
CA ILE A 57 -0.93 -14.52 -11.60
C ILE A 57 -1.07 -13.18 -12.29
N PHE A 58 -0.72 -13.09 -13.57
CA PHE A 58 -0.84 -11.85 -14.34
C PHE A 58 -2.28 -11.37 -14.42
N GLU A 59 -3.24 -12.26 -14.70
CA GLU A 59 -4.66 -11.90 -14.72
C GLU A 59 -5.18 -11.51 -13.33
N LEU A 60 -4.73 -12.19 -12.26
CA LEU A 60 -5.08 -11.80 -10.89
C LEU A 60 -4.54 -10.41 -10.53
N TRP A 61 -3.34 -10.07 -10.99
CA TRP A 61 -2.78 -8.73 -10.86
C TRP A 61 -3.62 -7.69 -11.62
N GLU A 62 -3.93 -7.92 -12.90
CA GLU A 62 -4.78 -7.03 -13.71
C GLU A 62 -6.15 -6.83 -13.03
N LEU A 63 -6.72 -7.90 -12.49
CA LEU A 63 -7.97 -7.86 -11.76
C LEU A 63 -7.87 -7.08 -10.43
N ALA A 64 -6.78 -7.25 -9.69
CA ALA A 64 -6.53 -6.52 -8.45
C ALA A 64 -6.47 -5.01 -8.69
N VAL A 65 -5.71 -4.59 -9.70
CA VAL A 65 -5.53 -3.17 -10.04
C VAL A 65 -6.82 -2.55 -10.59
N SER A 66 -7.52 -3.26 -11.48
CA SER A 66 -8.74 -2.73 -12.10
C SER A 66 -9.94 -2.65 -11.15
N ASP A 67 -10.11 -3.60 -10.22
CA ASP A 67 -11.25 -3.66 -9.30
C ASP A 67 -10.97 -2.97 -7.95
N GLY A 68 -9.78 -3.18 -7.38
CA GLY A 68 -9.36 -2.61 -6.10
C GLY A 68 -10.08 -3.18 -4.86
N GLY A 69 -11.01 -4.12 -4.99
CA GLY A 69 -11.77 -4.66 -3.85
C GLY A 69 -10.93 -5.39 -2.80
N PHE A 70 -9.75 -5.90 -3.17
CA PHE A 70 -8.81 -6.53 -2.25
C PHE A 70 -8.33 -5.58 -1.13
N VAL A 71 -8.47 -4.26 -1.33
CA VAL A 71 -8.09 -3.22 -0.36
C VAL A 71 -8.79 -3.41 0.99
N GLU A 72 -10.02 -3.95 1.02
CA GLU A 72 -10.71 -4.26 2.29
C GLU A 72 -9.92 -5.22 3.17
N GLU A 73 -9.40 -6.31 2.57
CA GLU A 73 -8.59 -7.28 3.32
C GLU A 73 -7.17 -6.75 3.56
N TRP A 74 -6.59 -6.03 2.59
CA TRP A 74 -5.22 -5.53 2.70
C TRP A 74 -5.04 -4.40 3.73
N ALA A 75 -6.04 -3.50 3.85
CA ALA A 75 -5.91 -2.26 4.61
C ALA A 75 -5.49 -2.44 6.09
N PRO A 76 -6.06 -3.41 6.85
CA PRO A 76 -5.71 -3.62 8.25
C PRO A 76 -4.30 -4.17 8.47
N TRP A 77 -3.69 -4.81 7.47
CA TRP A 77 -2.41 -5.50 7.61
C TRP A 77 -1.26 -4.66 7.06
N HIS A 78 -0.29 -4.35 7.91
CA HIS A 78 0.92 -3.64 7.48
C HIS A 78 1.95 -4.59 6.86
N GLU A 79 2.01 -5.82 7.34
CA GLU A 79 2.92 -6.88 6.95
C GLU A 79 2.10 -8.13 6.65
N ALA A 80 2.70 -9.09 5.94
CA ALA A 80 2.06 -10.37 5.66
C ALA A 80 1.70 -11.11 6.96
N ASP A 81 0.43 -11.52 7.09
CA ASP A 81 -0.03 -12.38 8.18
C ASP A 81 -0.34 -13.78 7.64
N HIS A 82 0.54 -14.74 7.93
CA HIS A 82 0.39 -16.12 7.47
C HIS A 82 -0.85 -16.82 8.03
N GLN A 83 -1.22 -16.52 9.28
CA GLN A 83 -2.38 -17.13 9.93
C GLN A 83 -3.67 -16.59 9.31
N ARG A 84 -3.75 -15.27 9.11
CA ARG A 84 -4.88 -14.65 8.40
C ARG A 84 -4.99 -15.17 6.98
N ARG A 85 -3.87 -15.27 6.25
CA ARG A 85 -3.85 -15.79 4.88
C ARG A 85 -4.29 -17.25 4.80
N TRP A 86 -3.87 -18.08 5.75
CA TRP A 86 -4.34 -19.46 5.84
C TRP A 86 -5.85 -19.52 6.08
N TRP A 87 -6.36 -18.73 7.03
CA TRP A 87 -7.79 -18.67 7.31
C TRP A 87 -8.60 -18.18 6.09
N LEU A 88 -8.10 -17.18 5.35
CA LEU A 88 -8.74 -16.69 4.12
C LEU A 88 -8.84 -17.76 3.04
N LYS A 89 -7.81 -18.62 2.90
CA LYS A 89 -7.87 -19.75 1.96
C LYS A 89 -9.00 -20.71 2.33
N THR A 90 -9.12 -21.06 3.61
CA THR A 90 -10.21 -21.90 4.09
C THR A 90 -11.58 -21.23 3.91
N ALA A 91 -11.68 -19.93 4.18
CA ALA A 91 -12.93 -19.18 3.97
C ALA A 91 -13.32 -19.12 2.48
N LEU A 92 -12.35 -18.95 1.59
CA LEU A 92 -12.56 -18.97 0.14
C LEU A 92 -13.00 -20.35 -0.36
N GLU A 93 -12.40 -21.42 0.13
CA GLU A 93 -12.81 -22.80 -0.17
C GLU A 93 -14.26 -23.06 0.27
N ARG A 94 -14.60 -22.70 1.51
CA ARG A 94 -15.98 -22.79 2.02
C ARG A 94 -16.95 -21.93 1.22
N PHE A 95 -16.51 -20.75 0.78
CA PHE A 95 -17.36 -19.91 -0.07
C PHE A 95 -17.67 -20.58 -1.41
N ARG A 96 -16.70 -21.28 -2.01
CA ARG A 96 -16.90 -22.04 -3.26
C ARG A 96 -17.81 -23.25 -3.09
N SER A 97 -17.65 -24.00 -1.99
CA SER A 97 -18.40 -25.25 -1.77
C SER A 97 -19.80 -25.03 -1.17
N GLU A 98 -19.92 -24.12 -0.20
CA GLU A 98 -21.13 -23.90 0.61
C GLU A 98 -21.84 -22.59 0.26
N GLY A 99 -21.19 -21.68 -0.45
CA GLY A 99 -21.74 -20.36 -0.70
C GLY A 99 -21.76 -19.45 0.54
N VAL A 100 -20.94 -19.71 1.55
CA VAL A 100 -20.84 -18.87 2.75
C VAL A 100 -19.74 -17.82 2.57
N GLN A 101 -20.10 -16.53 2.57
CA GLN A 101 -19.14 -15.43 2.47
C GLN A 101 -18.76 -14.95 3.88
N ASP A 102 -17.60 -15.39 4.34
CA ASP A 102 -17.04 -15.03 5.66
C ASP A 102 -15.95 -13.94 5.55
N PHE A 103 -15.77 -13.30 4.40
CA PHE A 103 -14.70 -12.32 4.15
C PHE A 103 -15.11 -11.31 3.09
N LEU A 104 -14.38 -10.19 3.01
CA LEU A 104 -14.62 -9.10 2.06
C LEU A 104 -16.12 -8.68 2.01
N TYR A 105 -16.66 -8.31 3.17
CA TYR A 105 -18.09 -8.13 3.39
C TYR A 105 -18.66 -6.90 2.69
N ASP A 106 -17.83 -5.92 2.35
CA ASP A 106 -18.28 -4.75 1.61
C ASP A 106 -18.43 -5.05 0.10
N LEU A 107 -18.00 -6.23 -0.36
CA LEU A 107 -18.08 -6.64 -1.75
C LEU A 107 -19.28 -7.56 -2.02
N PRO A 108 -19.96 -7.38 -3.16
CA PRO A 108 -20.88 -8.38 -3.71
C PRO A 108 -20.21 -9.75 -3.83
N ARG A 109 -20.99 -10.83 -3.71
CA ARG A 109 -20.51 -12.21 -3.66
C ARG A 109 -19.55 -12.60 -4.79
N ASP A 110 -19.87 -12.24 -6.03
CA ASP A 110 -19.06 -12.55 -7.20
C ASP A 110 -17.71 -11.81 -7.19
N ARG A 111 -17.71 -10.56 -6.72
CA ARG A 111 -16.49 -9.75 -6.54
C ARG A 111 -15.66 -10.23 -5.35
N ALA A 112 -16.30 -10.58 -4.24
CA ALA A 112 -15.64 -11.14 -3.07
C ALA A 112 -14.91 -12.44 -3.40
N MET A 113 -15.50 -13.32 -4.22
CA MET A 113 -14.86 -14.56 -4.65
C MET A 113 -13.53 -14.27 -5.38
N LYS A 114 -13.60 -13.39 -6.39
CA LYS A 114 -12.44 -12.97 -7.19
C LYS A 114 -11.36 -12.28 -6.37
N MET A 115 -11.76 -11.35 -5.50
CA MET A 115 -10.81 -10.65 -4.64
C MET A 115 -10.23 -11.56 -3.55
N GLY A 116 -10.97 -12.58 -3.11
CA GLY A 116 -10.47 -13.66 -2.27
C GLY A 116 -9.33 -14.45 -2.93
N GLU A 117 -9.46 -14.75 -4.21
CA GLU A 117 -8.40 -15.37 -5.00
C GLU A 117 -7.16 -14.48 -5.09
N VAL A 118 -7.36 -13.18 -5.35
CA VAL A 118 -6.28 -12.18 -5.37
C VAL A 118 -5.50 -12.18 -4.05
N VAL A 119 -6.17 -11.99 -2.91
CA VAL A 119 -5.48 -11.84 -1.61
C VAL A 119 -4.83 -13.14 -1.11
N THR A 120 -5.37 -14.29 -1.48
CA THR A 120 -4.81 -15.59 -1.07
C THR A 120 -3.70 -16.07 -1.98
N THR A 121 -3.62 -15.55 -3.20
CA THR A 121 -2.66 -15.94 -4.24
C THR A 121 -1.47 -14.98 -4.33
N LEU A 122 -1.72 -13.67 -4.45
CA LEU A 122 -0.64 -12.69 -4.59
C LEU A 122 0.12 -12.52 -3.25
N PRO A 123 1.46 -12.42 -3.27
CA PRO A 123 2.25 -12.01 -2.11
C PRO A 123 1.84 -10.63 -1.59
N HIS A 124 2.09 -10.36 -0.29
CA HIS A 124 1.66 -9.12 0.36
C HIS A 124 2.34 -7.88 -0.23
N ASP A 125 3.62 -7.98 -0.56
CA ASP A 125 4.38 -6.94 -1.26
C ASP A 125 3.80 -6.66 -2.66
N PHE A 126 3.30 -7.66 -3.38
CA PHE A 126 2.55 -7.45 -4.62
C PHE A 126 1.22 -6.73 -4.36
N LEU A 127 0.49 -7.08 -3.30
CA LEU A 127 -0.71 -6.33 -2.91
C LEU A 127 -0.40 -4.86 -2.55
N ASP A 128 0.78 -4.59 -1.96
CA ASP A 128 1.24 -3.22 -1.71
C ASP A 128 1.42 -2.43 -3.02
N ARG A 129 2.00 -3.06 -4.06
CA ARG A 129 2.16 -2.46 -5.40
C ARG A 129 0.83 -2.29 -6.12
N ALA A 130 -0.04 -3.29 -6.05
CA ALA A 130 -1.38 -3.22 -6.62
C ALA A 130 -2.15 -2.05 -5.99
N MET A 131 -2.06 -1.88 -4.66
CA MET A 131 -2.76 -0.81 -3.96
C MET A 131 -2.23 0.56 -4.37
N ALA A 132 -0.92 0.72 -4.48
CA ALA A 132 -0.32 1.96 -4.94
C ALA A 132 -0.79 2.32 -6.36
N THR A 133 -0.92 1.32 -7.23
CA THR A 133 -1.47 1.48 -8.59
C THR A 133 -2.94 1.89 -8.56
N VAL A 134 -3.77 1.19 -7.77
CA VAL A 134 -5.21 1.52 -7.57
C VAL A 134 -5.37 2.97 -7.12
N VAL A 135 -4.60 3.39 -6.12
CA VAL A 135 -4.64 4.76 -5.56
C VAL A 135 -4.22 5.80 -6.58
N ASP A 136 -3.15 5.55 -7.35
CA ASP A 136 -2.68 6.49 -8.36
C ASP A 136 -3.66 6.62 -9.53
N GLU A 137 -4.15 5.51 -10.08
CA GLU A 137 -5.17 5.51 -11.15
C GLU A 137 -6.49 6.13 -10.67
N GLY A 138 -6.92 5.83 -9.44
CA GLY A 138 -8.09 6.46 -8.84
C GLY A 138 -7.93 7.96 -8.69
N HIS A 139 -6.76 8.43 -8.28
CA HIS A 139 -6.46 9.87 -8.22
C HIS A 139 -6.51 10.52 -9.61
N GLN A 140 -5.90 9.90 -10.63
CA GLN A 140 -5.95 10.38 -12.02
C GLN A 140 -7.39 10.47 -12.55
N ARG A 141 -8.29 9.60 -12.08
CA ARG A 141 -9.73 9.62 -12.39
C ARG A 141 -10.55 10.58 -11.52
N GLY A 142 -9.92 11.37 -10.64
CA GLY A 142 -10.61 12.33 -9.77
C GLY A 142 -11.11 11.76 -8.44
N TRP A 143 -10.49 10.67 -7.95
CA TRP A 143 -10.82 9.99 -6.69
C TRP A 143 -12.21 9.33 -6.69
N ASP A 144 -12.56 8.63 -7.77
CA ASP A 144 -13.82 7.91 -7.91
C ASP A 144 -13.76 6.50 -7.29
N PHE A 145 -13.70 6.44 -5.95
CA PHE A 145 -13.76 5.18 -5.22
C PHE A 145 -15.11 5.00 -4.55
N ALA A 146 -15.59 3.75 -4.52
CA ALA A 146 -16.73 3.38 -3.68
C ALA A 146 -16.48 3.79 -2.21
N PRO A 147 -17.51 4.21 -1.45
CA PRO A 147 -17.33 4.67 -0.07
C PRO A 147 -16.62 3.66 0.85
N ALA A 148 -16.88 2.36 0.67
CA ALA A 148 -16.21 1.30 1.41
C ALA A 148 -14.69 1.28 1.15
N VAL A 149 -14.28 1.32 -0.12
CA VAL A 149 -12.86 1.37 -0.50
C VAL A 149 -12.19 2.64 0.04
N SER A 150 -12.85 3.79 -0.07
CA SER A 150 -12.35 5.06 0.50
C SER A 150 -12.11 4.98 2.01
N ARG A 151 -13.02 4.32 2.75
CA ARG A 151 -12.86 4.07 4.19
C ARG A 151 -11.64 3.20 4.49
N HIS A 152 -11.47 2.10 3.77
CA HIS A 152 -10.31 1.21 3.94
C HIS A 152 -8.99 1.89 3.59
N LEU A 153 -8.93 2.69 2.52
CA LEU A 153 -7.77 3.51 2.18
C LEU A 153 -7.45 4.55 3.27
N SER A 154 -8.49 5.16 3.86
CA SER A 154 -8.33 6.08 4.99
C SER A 154 -7.70 5.39 6.20
N ASP A 155 -8.22 4.21 6.58
CA ASP A 155 -7.71 3.47 7.73
C ASP A 155 -6.30 2.92 7.48
N ALA A 156 -6.03 2.44 6.27
CA ALA A 156 -4.69 2.06 5.83
C ALA A 156 -3.69 3.23 5.91
N THR A 157 -4.11 4.43 5.49
CA THR A 157 -3.30 5.65 5.57
C THR A 157 -2.96 5.97 7.02
N LYS A 158 -3.96 5.98 7.92
CA LYS A 158 -3.74 6.25 9.36
C LYS A 158 -2.79 5.24 9.99
N LEU A 159 -2.97 3.95 9.72
CA LEU A 159 -2.14 2.86 10.26
C LEU A 159 -0.68 3.04 9.82
N ARG A 160 -0.46 3.17 8.50
CA ARG A 160 0.89 3.28 7.90
C ARG A 160 1.57 4.59 8.28
N ALA A 161 0.82 5.69 8.39
CA ALA A 161 1.32 6.97 8.89
C ALA A 161 1.75 6.86 10.36
N ARG A 162 0.93 6.28 11.25
CA ARG A 162 1.30 6.08 12.66
C ARG A 162 2.58 5.26 12.81
N ARG A 163 2.70 4.14 12.09
CA ARG A 163 3.92 3.30 12.15
C ARG A 163 5.14 4.05 11.64
N SER A 164 5.02 4.73 10.50
CA SER A 164 6.12 5.53 9.93
C SER A 164 6.52 6.67 10.87
N PHE A 165 5.55 7.32 11.52
CA PHE A 165 5.79 8.39 12.49
C PHE A 165 6.55 7.89 13.73
N VAL A 166 6.11 6.78 14.32
CA VAL A 166 6.81 6.14 15.46
C VAL A 166 8.24 5.75 15.07
N ARG A 167 8.42 5.22 13.86
CA ARG A 167 9.76 4.87 13.33
C ARG A 167 10.64 6.11 13.17
N ALA A 168 10.14 7.18 12.56
CA ALA A 168 10.87 8.45 12.42
C ALA A 168 11.32 9.01 13.77
N LEU A 169 10.39 9.10 14.75
CA LEU A 169 10.73 9.58 16.09
C LEU A 169 11.75 8.70 16.81
N SER A 170 11.78 7.40 16.54
CA SER A 170 12.77 6.49 17.13
C SER A 170 14.20 6.82 16.69
N HIS A 171 14.39 7.42 15.51
CA HIS A 171 15.68 7.93 15.04
C HIS A 171 16.14 9.21 15.75
N GLN A 172 15.25 9.87 16.50
CA GLN A 172 15.53 11.13 17.22
C GLN A 172 15.75 10.89 18.72
N ARG A 173 15.96 9.64 19.13
CA ARG A 173 16.39 9.31 20.49
C ARG A 173 17.83 9.76 20.72
N PRO A 174 18.18 10.19 21.95
CA PRO A 174 17.36 10.18 23.17
C PRO A 174 16.49 11.42 23.40
N ALA A 175 16.55 12.43 22.51
CA ALA A 175 15.87 13.71 22.72
C ALA A 175 14.34 13.57 22.85
N ILE A 176 13.76 12.64 22.11
CA ILE A 176 12.31 12.35 22.18
C ILE A 176 12.07 11.08 23.00
N PRO A 177 11.25 11.13 24.07
CA PRO A 177 10.91 9.97 24.89
C PRO A 177 10.06 8.95 24.11
N ASN A 178 9.83 7.77 24.69
CA ASN A 178 9.20 6.60 24.03
C ASN A 178 8.07 6.97 23.03
N PRO A 179 8.34 6.95 21.71
CA PRO A 179 7.42 7.44 20.69
C PRO A 179 6.08 6.70 20.64
N ALA A 180 6.06 5.44 21.11
CA ALA A 180 4.86 4.61 21.14
C ALA A 180 3.76 5.20 22.05
N LEU A 181 4.14 5.97 23.07
CA LEU A 181 3.22 6.55 24.05
C LEU A 181 2.71 7.94 23.67
N LEU A 182 3.20 8.53 22.57
CA LEU A 182 2.78 9.86 22.16
C LEU A 182 1.40 9.82 21.50
N PRO A 183 0.42 10.61 21.99
CA PRO A 183 -0.88 10.74 21.34
C PRO A 183 -0.73 11.27 19.92
N PHE A 184 -1.21 10.50 18.95
CA PHE A 184 -1.17 10.84 17.53
C PHE A 184 -2.54 10.64 16.94
N VAL A 185 -3.05 11.69 16.30
CA VAL A 185 -4.30 11.67 15.56
C VAL A 185 -3.97 11.97 14.10
N CYS A 186 -4.33 11.05 13.22
CA CYS A 186 -4.24 11.26 11.77
C CYS A 186 -5.65 11.41 11.21
N HIS A 187 -5.91 12.57 10.63
CA HIS A 187 -7.07 12.86 9.82
C HIS A 187 -6.71 12.63 8.36
N VAL A 188 -7.64 12.02 7.62
CA VAL A 188 -7.48 11.78 6.19
C VAL A 188 -8.51 12.63 5.46
N ASP A 189 -8.06 13.45 4.52
CA ASP A 189 -8.88 14.44 3.82
C ASP A 189 -8.46 14.51 2.34
N LEU A 190 -9.45 14.56 1.44
CA LEU A 190 -9.23 14.53 -0.01
C LEU A 190 -8.95 15.90 -0.62
N SER A 191 -9.27 16.97 0.08
CA SER A 191 -9.28 18.33 -0.48
C SER A 191 -8.23 19.24 0.14
N ARG A 192 -7.73 18.87 1.32
CA ARG A 192 -6.80 19.72 2.09
C ARG A 192 -5.36 19.27 1.90
N GLU A 193 -4.47 20.24 1.86
CA GLU A 193 -3.04 19.97 1.85
C GLU A 193 -2.60 19.26 3.14
N PRO A 194 -1.62 18.34 3.05
CA PRO A 194 -1.10 17.67 4.22
C PRO A 194 -0.50 18.66 5.22
N THR A 195 -0.83 18.51 6.50
CA THR A 195 -0.31 19.38 7.56
C THR A 195 0.01 18.60 8.82
N VAL A 196 0.91 19.12 9.63
CA VAL A 196 1.19 18.64 10.99
C VAL A 196 1.05 19.80 11.97
N LYS A 197 0.45 19.53 13.13
CA LYS A 197 0.34 20.47 14.23
C LYS A 197 0.57 19.74 15.55
N GLY A 198 0.92 20.52 16.57
CA GLY A 198 1.00 20.03 17.93
C GLY A 198 2.39 20.20 18.54
N LYS A 199 2.66 19.44 19.60
CA LYS A 199 3.91 19.51 20.35
C LYS A 199 4.21 18.21 21.07
N ILE A 200 5.48 17.95 21.33
CA ILE A 200 5.96 16.87 22.20
C ILE A 200 6.45 17.50 23.49
N SER A 201 5.72 17.32 24.59
CA SER A 201 5.99 17.96 25.89
C SER A 201 5.60 17.05 27.07
N GLY A 202 6.15 15.84 27.10
CA GLY A 202 5.83 14.84 28.12
C GLY A 202 4.34 14.50 28.14
N ARG A 203 3.66 14.73 29.27
CA ARG A 203 2.22 14.47 29.45
C ARG A 203 1.30 15.36 28.59
N ASN A 204 1.79 16.52 28.15
CA ASN A 204 1.03 17.47 27.33
C ASN A 204 1.30 17.29 25.83
N SER A 205 1.88 16.15 25.43
CA SER A 205 2.14 15.84 24.03
C SER A 205 0.83 15.61 23.28
N ARG A 206 0.67 16.28 22.14
CA ARG A 206 -0.46 16.10 21.23
C ARG A 206 0.08 16.32 19.83
N ILE A 207 -0.06 15.34 18.95
CA ILE A 207 0.30 15.45 17.54
C ILE A 207 -0.95 15.21 16.71
N GLU A 208 -1.25 16.15 15.83
CA GLU A 208 -2.31 16.04 14.84
C GLU A 208 -1.72 16.16 13.46
N MET A 209 -2.13 15.26 12.57
CA MET A 209 -1.69 15.21 11.20
C MET A 209 -2.90 15.15 10.29
N LEU A 210 -2.83 15.85 9.18
CA LEU A 210 -3.78 15.77 8.08
C LEU A 210 -3.02 15.20 6.89
N LEU A 211 -3.52 14.12 6.30
CA LEU A 211 -2.93 13.50 5.11
C LEU A 211 -3.98 13.31 4.03
N HIS A 212 -3.54 13.40 2.78
CA HIS A 212 -4.32 12.91 1.65
C HIS A 212 -4.05 11.40 1.48
N PRO A 213 -5.04 10.54 1.19
CA PRO A 213 -4.83 9.10 1.06
C PRO A 213 -3.93 8.70 -0.13
N ARG A 214 -3.73 9.58 -1.12
CA ARG A 214 -2.65 9.49 -2.14
C ARG A 214 -1.24 9.36 -1.54
N TRP A 215 -1.05 9.76 -0.28
CA TRP A 215 0.17 9.50 0.49
C TRP A 215 0.58 8.02 0.47
N LEU A 216 -0.39 7.10 0.38
CA LEU A 216 -0.13 5.66 0.24
C LEU A 216 0.71 5.34 -1.00
N SER A 217 0.39 5.91 -2.17
CA SER A 217 1.15 5.66 -3.41
C SER A 217 2.39 6.56 -3.51
N GLU A 218 2.27 7.85 -3.19
CA GLU A 218 3.35 8.83 -3.39
C GLU A 218 4.49 8.73 -2.37
N VAL A 219 4.19 8.34 -1.13
CA VAL A 219 5.17 8.36 -0.04
C VAL A 219 5.43 6.96 0.48
N TRP A 220 4.38 6.25 0.88
CA TRP A 220 4.55 4.96 1.55
C TRP A 220 5.03 3.87 0.60
N ALA A 221 4.37 3.69 -0.56
CA ALA A 221 4.75 2.66 -1.53
C ALA A 221 6.13 2.91 -2.15
N ARG A 222 6.57 4.17 -2.22
CA ARG A 222 7.94 4.53 -2.66
C ARG A 222 9.01 4.23 -1.62
N GLY A 223 8.64 3.81 -0.41
CA GLY A 223 9.58 3.55 0.67
C GLY A 223 10.19 4.81 1.30
N VAL A 224 9.61 5.99 1.05
CA VAL A 224 10.14 7.28 1.54
C VAL A 224 9.33 7.85 2.71
N SER A 225 8.43 7.08 3.32
CA SER A 225 7.64 7.50 4.50
C SER A 225 8.50 7.86 5.71
N VAL A 226 9.69 7.25 5.80
CA VAL A 226 10.77 7.68 6.69
C VAL A 226 12.04 7.79 5.86
N HIS A 227 12.52 9.01 5.66
CA HIS A 227 13.76 9.28 4.94
C HIS A 227 14.67 10.14 5.79
N ARG A 228 15.96 9.79 5.89
CA ARG A 228 16.95 10.43 6.79
C ARG A 228 16.44 10.58 8.24
N GLY A 229 15.70 9.58 8.73
CA GLY A 229 15.15 9.57 10.08
C GLY A 229 13.96 10.53 10.31
N CYS A 230 13.48 11.22 9.27
CA CYS A 230 12.35 12.15 9.36
C CYS A 230 11.11 11.55 8.70
N PHE A 231 9.94 11.87 9.26
CA PHE A 231 8.65 11.46 8.67
C PHE A 231 8.35 12.32 7.46
N THR A 232 8.01 11.70 6.33
CA THR A 232 7.66 12.41 5.09
C THR A 232 6.14 12.57 4.99
N ILE A 233 5.68 13.82 4.89
CA ILE A 233 4.25 14.15 4.83
C ILE A 233 3.73 14.24 3.39
N SER A 234 4.59 14.63 2.44
CA SER A 234 4.25 14.70 1.02
C SER A 234 5.51 14.65 0.17
N VAL A 235 5.34 14.27 -1.10
CA VAL A 235 6.35 14.41 -2.15
C VAL A 235 5.85 15.47 -3.12
N SER A 236 6.74 16.36 -3.54
CA SER A 236 6.51 17.27 -4.66
C SER A 236 7.56 17.03 -5.72
N GLU A 237 7.15 17.10 -6.97
CA GLU A 237 8.01 16.80 -8.10
C GLU A 237 8.07 18.01 -9.04
N LYS A 238 9.28 18.36 -9.42
CA LYS A 238 9.58 19.28 -10.53
C LYS A 238 10.43 18.50 -11.53
N THR A 239 10.50 18.99 -12.77
CA THR A 239 11.02 18.27 -13.95
C THR A 239 12.32 17.46 -13.72
N ASP A 240 13.22 17.94 -12.87
CA ASP A 240 14.51 17.28 -12.56
C ASP A 240 14.75 17.03 -11.06
N CYS A 241 13.73 17.17 -10.20
CA CYS A 241 13.92 17.08 -8.75
C CYS A 241 12.68 16.56 -8.04
N VAL A 242 12.91 15.53 -7.20
CA VAL A 242 11.94 15.04 -6.22
C VAL A 242 12.27 15.68 -4.88
N THR A 243 11.31 16.42 -4.32
CA THR A 243 11.43 17.07 -3.01
C THR A 243 10.46 16.44 -2.02
N LEU A 244 10.98 15.92 -0.92
CA LEU A 244 10.23 15.42 0.22
C LEU A 244 9.93 16.56 1.18
N THR A 245 8.67 16.74 1.57
CA THR A 245 8.32 17.58 2.71
C THR A 245 8.30 16.71 3.96
N GLN A 246 9.13 17.04 4.95
CA GLN A 246 9.38 16.21 6.11
C GLN A 246 9.16 16.96 7.42
N ILE A 247 8.96 16.20 8.50
CA ILE A 247 8.76 16.74 9.84
C ILE A 247 10.06 16.67 10.62
N GLU A 248 10.57 17.83 10.99
CA GLU A 248 11.63 18.01 11.96
C GLU A 248 11.07 18.51 13.29
N TRP A 249 11.57 17.98 14.39
CA TRP A 249 11.14 18.36 15.73
C TRP A 249 12.16 19.33 16.32
N VAL A 250 11.81 20.61 16.35
CA VAL A 250 12.69 21.67 16.83
C VAL A 250 12.48 21.87 18.31
N GLU A 251 13.57 21.88 19.07
CA GLU A 251 13.53 22.12 20.51
C GLU A 251 13.12 23.57 20.81
N THR A 252 12.19 23.70 21.75
CA THR A 252 11.67 24.96 22.28
C THR A 252 11.78 24.93 23.81
N ARG A 253 11.52 26.07 24.47
CA ARG A 253 11.52 26.15 25.95
C ARG A 253 10.59 25.13 26.63
N ASN A 254 9.56 24.67 25.93
CA ASN A 254 8.47 23.86 26.50
C ASN A 254 8.35 22.46 25.85
N GLY A 255 9.37 21.98 25.14
CA GLY A 255 9.37 20.70 24.44
C GLY A 255 9.73 20.85 22.96
N PHE A 256 9.20 19.99 22.09
CA PHE A 256 9.47 20.04 20.66
C PHE A 256 8.24 20.41 19.86
N GLU A 257 8.42 21.26 18.85
CA GLU A 257 7.39 21.66 17.90
C GLU A 257 7.74 21.18 16.48
N PRO A 258 6.75 20.75 15.68
CA PRO A 258 7.01 20.27 14.34
C PRO A 258 7.27 21.46 13.41
N HIS A 259 8.37 21.38 12.67
CA HIS A 259 8.67 22.22 11.52
C HIS A 259 8.67 21.37 10.25
N LEU A 260 8.08 21.92 9.19
CA LEU A 260 8.14 21.32 7.87
C LEU A 260 9.42 21.77 7.17
N THR A 261 10.25 20.81 6.78
CA THR A 261 11.45 21.05 5.99
C THR A 261 11.32 20.35 4.64
N GLN A 262 12.05 20.87 3.64
CA GLN A 262 12.07 20.30 2.30
C GLN A 262 13.45 19.71 2.03
N ASN A 263 13.50 18.43 1.68
CA ASN A 263 14.72 17.69 1.41
C ASN A 263 14.64 17.05 0.01
N GLN A 264 15.70 17.13 -0.77
CA GLN A 264 15.77 16.45 -2.07
C GLN A 264 16.03 14.94 -1.86
N LEU A 265 15.30 14.11 -2.62
CA LEU A 265 15.48 12.66 -2.64
C LEU A 265 16.75 12.26 -3.40
#